data_AF-A0A2E5DZU2-F1
#
_entry.id   AF-A0A2E5DZU2-F1
#
_cell.length_a   1.000
_cell.length_b   1.000
_cell.length_c   1.000
_cell.angle_alpha   90.00
_cell.angle_beta   90.00
_cell.angle_gamma   90.00
#
_symmetry.space_group_name_H-M   'P 1'
#
loop_
_entity.id
_entity.type
_entity.pdbx_description
1 polymer ?
#
loop_
_entity_poly.entity_id
_entity_poly.type
_entity_poly.pdbx_seq_one_letter_code
_entity_poly.pdbx_strand_id
1 'polypeptide(L)'
;MLNPPAIVLTGFIAVVAAAQLFGTDSPEKRAGLVTTEPAIWSAQEGGNGHWYMTIRDLDADLVTWEDACRQCEDMGGHLVTITSRGEQQFLAHTLGARQPNQIGKGTFGWIGITTDEQGISGWVTGEPWAFTSRQISNRRSSSVRDHFIMSGRQGRTGLWDRRPEVARSWSSVTCWTIEWSDDCNGDGLVDYGQILNGTLADEDGNGVPDCCDQNTSLPPIHVDLNNDRCIDEEDLKQTLLRFGRKGWGRSDINNDGITDVDDVLLVLSKWNEKL
;
A
#
# COMPACT_ATOMS: atom_id res chain seq x y z
N MET A 1 -26.42 -9.54 13.06
CA MET A 1 -25.56 -8.71 12.20
C MET A 1 -24.52 -9.66 11.64
N LEU A 2 -24.62 -9.98 10.35
CA LEU A 2 -23.74 -10.95 9.70
C LEU A 2 -22.36 -10.30 9.55
N ASN A 3 -21.31 -11.00 9.99
CA ASN A 3 -19.93 -10.59 9.70
C ASN A 3 -19.76 -10.52 8.17
N PRO A 4 -19.16 -9.48 7.60
CA PRO A 4 -18.74 -9.54 6.20
C PRO A 4 -17.69 -10.66 6.08
N PRO A 5 -17.77 -11.53 5.05
CA PRO A 5 -16.66 -12.39 4.72
C PRO A 5 -15.45 -11.49 4.39
N ALA A 6 -14.26 -11.97 4.66
CA ALA A 6 -13.03 -11.37 4.19
C ALA A 6 -12.36 -12.45 3.34
N ILE A 7 -12.03 -12.14 2.10
CA ILE A 7 -11.22 -13.04 1.28
C ILE A 7 -9.81 -13.06 1.85
N VAL A 8 -9.35 -14.25 2.21
CA VAL A 8 -8.00 -14.49 2.73
C VAL A 8 -7.27 -15.33 1.69
N LEU A 9 -6.17 -14.83 1.15
CA LEU A 9 -5.26 -15.65 0.37
C LEU A 9 -4.51 -16.57 1.34
N THR A 10 -5.08 -17.72 1.69
CA THR A 10 -4.42 -18.71 2.56
C THR A 10 -3.56 -19.66 1.72
N GLY A 11 -2.23 -19.64 1.94
CA GLY A 11 -1.31 -20.70 1.52
C GLY A 11 -0.12 -20.22 0.69
N PHE A 12 1.10 -20.56 1.14
CA PHE A 12 2.43 -20.33 0.55
C PHE A 12 2.85 -18.88 0.19
N ILE A 13 1.94 -17.99 -0.15
CA ILE A 13 2.18 -16.58 -0.53
C ILE A 13 2.63 -15.73 0.67
N ALA A 14 2.15 -16.06 1.88
CA ALA A 14 2.40 -15.36 3.14
C ALA A 14 3.87 -15.13 3.51
N VAL A 15 4.73 -16.14 3.27
CA VAL A 15 6.17 -16.06 3.61
C VAL A 15 6.93 -15.23 2.56
N VAL A 16 6.38 -15.12 1.35
CA VAL A 16 7.00 -14.44 0.21
C VAL A 16 6.68 -12.94 0.25
N ALA A 17 5.45 -12.54 0.60
CA ALA A 17 5.03 -11.14 0.71
C ALA A 17 5.86 -10.33 1.74
N ALA A 18 6.14 -10.89 2.92
CA ALA A 18 6.96 -10.21 3.93
C ALA A 18 8.45 -10.14 3.57
N ALA A 19 8.94 -11.00 2.66
CA ALA A 19 10.34 -10.98 2.21
C ALA A 19 10.55 -10.11 0.95
N GLN A 20 9.49 -9.88 0.18
CA GLN A 20 9.51 -9.06 -1.04
C GLN A 20 9.32 -7.57 -0.75
N LEU A 21 8.49 -7.20 0.22
CA LEU A 21 8.19 -5.79 0.57
C LEU A 21 9.35 -5.00 1.20
N PHE A 22 10.45 -5.67 1.50
CA PHE A 22 11.66 -5.03 2.02
C PHE A 22 12.79 -5.36 1.05
N GLY A 23 12.83 -4.60 -0.06
CA GLY A 23 13.83 -4.73 -1.12
C GLY A 23 15.23 -5.06 -0.59
N THR A 24 15.95 -5.91 -1.32
CA THR A 24 17.19 -6.55 -0.82
C THR A 24 18.33 -5.59 -0.42
N ASP A 25 18.20 -4.30 -0.78
CA ASP A 25 19.18 -3.24 -0.56
C ASP A 25 18.73 -2.11 0.42
N SER A 26 17.58 -2.25 1.10
CA SER A 26 17.21 -1.27 2.13
C SER A 26 18.11 -1.40 3.38
N PRO A 27 18.72 -0.31 3.90
CA PRO A 27 19.58 -0.34 5.09
C PRO A 27 18.83 -0.73 6.37
N GLU A 28 17.51 -0.92 6.31
CA GLU A 28 16.63 -1.30 7.40
C GLU A 28 16.16 -2.75 7.30
N LYS A 29 17.06 -3.70 7.07
CA LYS A 29 16.78 -5.13 7.25
C LYS A 29 16.61 -5.44 8.75
N ARG A 30 15.54 -4.93 9.36
CA ARG A 30 15.17 -5.18 10.75
C ARG A 30 14.62 -6.60 10.84
N ALA A 31 15.48 -7.52 11.29
CA ALA A 31 15.15 -8.94 11.42
C ALA A 31 13.91 -9.21 12.31
N GLY A 32 13.54 -8.27 13.18
CA GLY A 32 12.36 -8.33 14.05
C GLY A 32 11.05 -7.81 13.46
N LEU A 33 10.97 -7.43 12.18
CA LEU A 33 9.68 -7.05 11.58
C LEU A 33 8.78 -8.27 11.39
N VAL A 34 7.56 -8.19 11.94
CA VAL A 34 6.51 -9.18 11.78
C VAL A 34 5.24 -8.54 11.26
N THR A 35 4.54 -9.22 10.37
CA THR A 35 3.34 -8.70 9.71
C THR A 35 2.13 -9.61 9.94
N THR A 36 0.93 -9.04 9.78
CA THR A 36 -0.28 -9.83 9.51
C THR A 36 -0.34 -10.20 8.03
N GLU A 37 -1.12 -11.20 7.68
CA GLU A 37 -1.50 -11.41 6.27
C GLU A 37 -2.18 -10.15 5.70
N PRO A 38 -1.83 -9.71 4.48
CA PRO A 38 -2.56 -8.66 3.78
C PRO A 38 -4.05 -8.99 3.69
N ALA A 39 -4.89 -7.97 3.83
CA ALA A 39 -6.33 -8.11 3.81
C ALA A 39 -6.95 -7.05 2.91
N ILE A 40 -7.83 -7.47 2.00
CA ILE A 40 -8.65 -6.56 1.20
C ILE A 40 -10.01 -6.35 1.85
N TRP A 41 -10.50 -5.10 1.87
CA TRP A 41 -11.92 -4.85 2.14
C TRP A 41 -12.67 -4.71 0.82
N SER A 42 -13.09 -5.84 0.25
CA SER A 42 -13.56 -5.87 -1.13
C SER A 42 -14.81 -5.00 -1.36
N ALA A 43 -14.87 -4.32 -2.50
CA ALA A 43 -16.05 -3.56 -2.91
C ALA A 43 -17.31 -4.45 -3.02
N GLN A 44 -17.13 -5.72 -3.37
CA GLN A 44 -18.20 -6.72 -3.43
C GLN A 44 -18.82 -7.01 -2.06
N GLU A 45 -18.05 -6.86 -0.98
CA GLU A 45 -18.49 -7.03 0.41
C GLU A 45 -18.86 -5.68 1.06
N GLY A 46 -19.02 -4.63 0.25
CA GLY A 46 -19.37 -3.28 0.71
C GLY A 46 -18.21 -2.48 1.27
N GLY A 47 -16.97 -2.87 0.95
CA GLY A 47 -15.75 -2.13 1.26
C GLY A 47 -15.31 -1.15 0.19
N ASN A 48 -14.12 -0.58 0.40
CA ASN A 48 -13.51 0.40 -0.50
C ASN A 48 -12.56 -0.22 -1.54
N GLY A 49 -12.32 -1.53 -1.50
CA GLY A 49 -11.38 -2.21 -2.40
C GLY A 49 -9.91 -2.08 -1.97
N HIS A 50 -9.64 -1.35 -0.89
CA HIS A 50 -8.29 -1.10 -0.40
C HIS A 50 -7.71 -2.33 0.31
N TRP A 51 -6.37 -2.38 0.36
CA TRP A 51 -5.62 -3.43 1.05
C TRP A 51 -5.01 -2.90 2.34
N TYR A 52 -4.92 -3.77 3.34
CA TYR A 52 -4.45 -3.40 4.67
C TYR A 52 -3.52 -4.46 5.24
N MET A 53 -2.49 -4.02 5.95
CA MET A 53 -1.59 -4.90 6.70
C MET A 53 -1.13 -4.22 7.98
N THR A 54 -0.99 -4.98 9.07
CA THR A 54 -0.35 -4.48 10.29
C THR A 54 1.08 -4.98 10.35
N ILE A 55 2.00 -4.06 10.59
CA ILE A 55 3.43 -4.32 10.76
C ILE A 55 3.78 -4.05 12.22
N ARG A 56 4.64 -4.88 12.80
CA ARG A 56 5.23 -4.66 14.11
C ARG A 56 6.72 -4.88 14.03
N ASP A 57 7.47 -3.96 14.60
CA ASP A 57 8.88 -4.13 14.91
C ASP A 57 9.03 -4.72 16.32
N LEU A 58 9.61 -5.93 16.41
CA LEU A 58 9.90 -6.61 17.67
C LEU A 58 11.23 -6.18 18.29
N ASP A 59 12.12 -5.56 17.50
CA ASP A 59 13.45 -5.14 17.93
C ASP A 59 13.47 -3.66 18.36
N ALA A 60 12.49 -2.87 17.91
CA ALA A 60 12.37 -1.47 18.30
C ALA A 60 11.74 -1.30 19.70
N ASP A 61 12.41 -0.52 20.54
CA ASP A 61 11.84 -0.02 21.80
C ASP A 61 10.73 1.03 21.59
N LEU A 62 10.74 1.70 20.43
CA LEU A 62 9.78 2.72 20.01
C LEU A 62 9.88 2.93 18.50
N VAL A 63 8.73 3.02 17.83
CA VAL A 63 8.61 3.53 16.46
C VAL A 63 7.80 4.82 16.52
N THR A 64 8.35 5.91 15.98
CA THR A 64 7.64 7.19 15.92
C THR A 64 6.53 7.13 14.86
N TRP A 65 5.58 8.07 14.90
CA TRP A 65 4.54 8.12 13.88
C TRP A 65 5.15 8.48 12.52
N GLU A 66 6.13 9.37 12.49
CA GLU A 66 6.86 9.77 11.29
C GLU A 66 7.64 8.59 10.68
N ASP A 67 8.25 7.74 11.50
CA ASP A 67 8.91 6.52 11.02
C ASP A 67 7.92 5.51 10.47
N ALA A 68 6.73 5.41 11.07
CA ALA A 68 5.67 4.56 10.55
C ALA A 68 5.09 5.08 9.23
N CYS A 69 4.90 6.41 9.10
CA CYS A 69 4.52 7.05 7.84
C CYS A 69 5.51 6.73 6.73
N ARG A 70 6.79 7.03 6.96
CA ARG A 70 7.85 6.83 5.96
C ARG A 70 7.92 5.37 5.53
N GLN A 71 7.86 4.43 6.48
CA GLN A 71 7.84 3.00 6.13
C GLN A 71 6.61 2.60 5.34
N CYS A 72 5.46 3.26 5.50
CA CYS A 72 4.31 2.98 4.63
C CYS A 72 4.52 3.55 3.22
N GLU A 73 5.04 4.77 3.13
CA GLU A 73 5.35 5.45 1.86
C GLU A 73 6.41 4.68 1.05
N ASP A 74 7.46 4.19 1.71
CA ASP A 74 8.51 3.35 1.11
C ASP A 74 7.97 1.98 0.64
N MET A 75 6.78 1.59 1.11
CA MET A 75 6.08 0.35 0.74
C MET A 75 4.92 0.61 -0.24
N GLY A 76 4.85 1.80 -0.86
CA GLY A 76 3.84 2.13 -1.85
C GLY A 76 2.43 2.36 -1.27
N GLY A 77 2.33 2.59 0.03
CA GLY A 77 1.08 2.85 0.71
C GLY A 77 1.16 4.05 1.64
N HIS A 78 0.19 4.15 2.55
CA HIS A 78 0.19 5.18 3.57
C HIS A 78 -0.30 4.60 4.90
N LEU A 79 -0.10 5.32 6.00
CA LEU A 79 -0.74 4.94 7.25
C LEU A 79 -2.26 4.91 7.07
N VAL A 80 -2.87 3.87 7.61
CA VAL A 80 -4.31 3.59 7.41
C VAL A 80 -5.17 4.78 7.79
N THR A 81 -6.08 5.09 6.88
CA THR A 81 -7.18 6.01 7.04
C THR A 81 -8.43 5.23 7.41
N ILE A 82 -9.31 5.87 8.18
CA ILE A 82 -10.54 5.22 8.61
C ILE A 82 -11.66 6.23 8.46
N THR A 83 -12.28 6.23 7.29
CA THR A 83 -13.28 7.20 6.84
C THR A 83 -14.72 6.70 7.00
N SER A 84 -14.90 5.45 7.45
CA SER A 84 -16.23 4.90 7.73
C SER A 84 -16.31 3.99 8.95
N ARG A 85 -17.53 3.81 9.47
CA ARG A 85 -17.79 2.82 10.53
C ARG A 85 -17.56 1.39 10.05
N GLY A 86 -17.87 1.11 8.78
CA GLY A 86 -17.68 -0.22 8.20
C GLY A 86 -16.21 -0.59 8.17
N GLU A 87 -15.36 0.35 7.77
CA GLU A 87 -13.91 0.20 7.73
C GLU A 87 -13.32 -0.02 9.12
N GLN A 88 -13.71 0.81 10.10
CA GLN A 88 -13.26 0.64 11.47
C GLN A 88 -13.61 -0.76 12.01
N GLN A 89 -14.81 -1.26 11.69
CA GLN A 89 -15.22 -2.61 12.08
C GLN A 89 -14.42 -3.68 11.34
N PHE A 90 -14.25 -3.53 10.03
CA PHE A 90 -13.44 -4.44 9.22
C PHE A 90 -12.02 -4.57 9.80
N LEU A 91 -11.32 -3.45 10.02
CA LEU A 91 -9.97 -3.45 10.58
C LEU A 91 -9.92 -4.06 11.98
N ALA A 92 -10.87 -3.70 12.85
CA ALA A 92 -10.95 -4.23 14.21
C ALA A 92 -11.16 -5.75 14.24
N HIS A 93 -11.96 -6.29 13.34
CA HIS A 93 -12.25 -7.73 13.26
C HIS A 93 -11.14 -8.49 12.53
N THR A 94 -10.76 -8.03 11.34
CA THR A 94 -9.81 -8.70 10.45
C THR A 94 -8.40 -8.66 11.02
N LEU A 95 -7.90 -7.47 11.34
CA LEU A 95 -6.53 -7.32 11.87
C LEU A 95 -6.46 -7.72 13.35
N GLY A 96 -7.56 -7.58 14.10
CA GLY A 96 -7.62 -7.93 15.53
C GLY A 96 -7.65 -9.42 15.80
N ALA A 97 -8.33 -10.19 14.95
CA ALA A 97 -8.37 -11.64 15.04
C ALA A 97 -7.11 -12.31 14.48
N ARG A 98 -6.35 -11.61 13.61
CA ARG A 98 -5.18 -12.13 12.90
C ARG A 98 -3.84 -11.82 13.57
N GLN A 99 -3.82 -11.21 14.75
CA GLN A 99 -2.54 -10.95 15.43
C GLN A 99 -1.85 -12.28 15.80
N PRO A 100 -0.64 -12.56 15.28
CA PRO A 100 0.21 -13.62 15.79
C PRO A 100 0.40 -13.45 17.30
N ASN A 101 0.66 -14.55 18.02
CA ASN A 101 0.98 -14.48 19.47
C ASN A 101 2.13 -13.49 19.79
N GLN A 102 2.94 -13.14 18.78
CA GLN A 102 4.04 -12.18 18.83
C GLN A 102 3.63 -10.71 18.57
N ILE A 103 2.49 -10.45 17.91
CA ILE A 103 1.98 -9.07 17.73
C ILE A 103 1.25 -8.56 18.97
N GLY A 104 1.12 -9.37 20.03
CA GLY A 104 0.72 -8.95 21.37
C GLY A 104 -0.76 -8.54 21.46
N LYS A 105 -1.54 -9.28 22.26
CA LYS A 105 -2.95 -8.97 22.54
C LYS A 105 -3.10 -7.54 23.10
N GLY A 106 -3.45 -6.56 22.27
CA GLY A 106 -3.88 -5.25 22.79
C GLY A 106 -3.48 -3.99 22.04
N THR A 107 -2.68 -4.05 20.97
CA THR A 107 -2.25 -2.84 20.25
C THR A 107 -2.63 -2.96 18.78
N PHE A 108 -3.48 -2.07 18.27
CA PHE A 108 -3.36 -1.70 16.88
C PHE A 108 -2.42 -0.49 16.84
N GLY A 109 -1.68 -0.39 15.76
CA GLY A 109 -0.55 0.51 15.70
C GLY A 109 -0.92 1.95 15.48
N TRP A 110 0.07 2.73 15.05
CA TRP A 110 -0.15 4.02 14.41
C TRP A 110 -1.17 3.93 13.27
N ILE A 111 -2.01 4.94 13.19
CA ILE A 111 -2.94 5.19 12.08
C ILE A 111 -2.67 6.58 11.50
N GLY A 112 -3.18 6.86 10.32
CA GLY A 112 -2.85 8.05 9.53
C GLY A 112 -3.45 9.36 10.04
N ILE A 113 -3.89 9.45 11.30
CA ILE A 113 -4.39 10.70 11.87
C ILE A 113 -3.24 11.43 12.54
N THR A 114 -3.09 12.70 12.21
CA THR A 114 -2.24 13.65 12.93
C THR A 114 -3.01 14.95 13.20
N THR A 115 -2.47 15.82 14.05
CA THR A 115 -2.98 17.18 14.26
C THR A 115 -2.00 18.23 13.79
N ASP A 116 -2.52 19.32 13.23
CA ASP A 116 -1.72 20.53 12.98
C ASP A 116 -1.37 21.29 14.28
N GLU A 117 -0.64 22.40 14.13
CA GLU A 117 -0.22 23.26 15.26
C GLU A 117 -1.40 23.94 15.98
N GLN A 118 -2.57 23.98 15.34
CA GLN A 118 -3.82 24.50 15.89
C GLN A 118 -4.65 23.39 16.57
N GLY A 119 -4.16 22.14 16.53
CA GLY A 119 -4.82 20.96 17.10
C GLY A 119 -5.95 20.39 16.24
N ILE A 120 -6.07 20.83 14.98
CA ILE A 120 -7.05 20.34 14.01
C ILE A 120 -6.55 19.00 13.48
N SER A 121 -7.41 17.98 13.52
CA SER A 121 -7.07 16.62 13.07
C SER A 121 -7.28 16.46 11.56
N GLY A 122 -6.37 15.73 10.90
CA GLY A 122 -6.46 15.38 9.49
C GLY A 122 -5.81 14.02 9.19
N TRP A 123 -6.22 13.42 8.07
CA TRP A 123 -5.62 12.19 7.54
C TRP A 123 -4.35 12.50 6.74
N VAL A 124 -3.39 11.57 6.72
CA VAL A 124 -2.18 11.64 5.89
C VAL A 124 -2.46 11.82 4.40
N THR A 125 -3.61 11.32 3.94
CA THR A 125 -4.11 11.44 2.55
C THR A 125 -4.79 12.77 2.26
N GLY A 126 -5.05 13.60 3.27
CA GLY A 126 -5.82 14.84 3.13
C GLY A 126 -7.34 14.65 2.97
N GLU A 127 -7.86 13.43 3.12
CA GLU A 127 -9.28 13.15 3.00
C GLU A 127 -10.13 13.98 3.98
N PRO A 128 -11.36 14.35 3.59
CA PRO A 128 -12.24 15.13 4.46
C PRO A 128 -12.49 14.43 5.80
N TRP A 129 -12.43 15.22 6.88
CA TRP A 129 -12.73 14.78 8.24
C TRP A 129 -14.24 14.57 8.45
N ALA A 130 -14.83 13.64 7.70
CA ALA A 130 -16.27 13.34 7.68
C ALA A 130 -16.68 12.25 8.70
N PHE A 131 -15.74 11.37 9.04
CA PHE A 131 -15.93 10.34 10.05
C PHE A 131 -14.92 10.50 11.18
N THR A 132 -15.43 10.52 12.40
CA THR A 132 -14.63 10.41 13.61
C THR A 132 -15.13 9.22 14.39
N SER A 133 -14.23 8.34 14.85
CA SER A 133 -14.59 7.41 15.90
C SER A 133 -15.18 8.20 17.07
N ARG A 134 -16.43 7.90 17.43
CA ARG A 134 -17.25 8.67 18.41
C ARG A 134 -16.62 8.75 19.81
N GLN A 135 -15.48 8.11 20.02
CA GLN A 135 -14.70 8.06 21.25
C GLN A 135 -13.19 8.22 20.99
N ILE A 136 -12.78 9.31 20.35
CA ILE A 136 -11.40 9.79 20.51
C ILE A 136 -11.19 10.08 22.00
N SER A 137 -10.18 9.47 22.62
CA SER A 137 -9.83 9.83 24.01
C SER A 137 -9.51 11.33 24.08
N ASN A 138 -10.33 12.13 24.76
CA ASN A 138 -10.16 13.58 24.90
C ASN A 138 -9.06 13.97 25.90
N ARG A 139 -7.99 13.16 26.00
CA ARG A 139 -6.82 13.53 26.79
C ARG A 139 -6.08 14.59 25.99
N ARG A 140 -6.24 15.86 26.38
CA ARG A 140 -5.40 16.94 25.84
C ARG A 140 -3.94 16.59 26.11
N SER A 141 -3.16 16.48 25.04
CA SER A 141 -1.73 16.40 25.15
C SER A 141 -1.14 17.80 25.30
N SER A 142 0.07 17.88 25.86
CA SER A 142 0.87 19.11 25.88
C SER A 142 1.81 19.23 24.67
N SER A 143 1.73 18.31 23.70
CA SER A 143 2.55 18.34 22.49
C SER A 143 2.01 19.33 21.45
N VAL A 144 2.91 19.80 20.58
CA VAL A 144 2.58 20.70 19.46
C VAL A 144 1.75 19.94 18.42
N ARG A 145 2.03 18.65 18.22
CA ARG A 145 1.24 17.74 17.39
C ARG A 145 0.88 16.48 18.17
N ASP A 146 -0.27 15.93 17.84
CA ASP A 146 -0.77 14.67 18.36
C ASP A 146 -1.00 13.68 17.23
N HIS A 147 -0.72 12.42 17.51
CA HIS A 147 -0.95 11.30 16.61
C HIS A 147 -1.91 10.32 17.25
N PHE A 148 -2.33 9.31 16.50
CA PHE A 148 -3.34 8.38 16.98
C PHE A 148 -2.93 6.94 16.74
N ILE A 149 -3.34 6.09 17.66
CA ILE A 149 -3.31 4.64 17.48
C ILE A 149 -4.73 4.11 17.46
N MET A 150 -4.91 2.97 16.81
CA MET A 150 -6.12 2.17 16.99
C MET A 150 -5.88 1.18 18.16
N SER A 151 -6.84 0.98 19.05
CA SER A 151 -6.61 0.19 20.27
C SER A 151 -6.98 -1.27 20.05
N GLY A 152 -6.04 -2.20 20.24
CA GLY A 152 -6.30 -3.65 20.16
C GLY A 152 -6.84 -4.24 21.46
N ARG A 153 -6.91 -3.41 22.51
CA ARG A 153 -7.21 -3.84 23.86
C ARG A 153 -8.65 -4.34 23.96
N GLN A 154 -8.85 -5.49 24.60
CA GLN A 154 -10.18 -6.05 24.83
C GLN A 154 -11.13 -4.99 25.45
N GLY A 155 -12.30 -4.81 24.86
CA GLY A 155 -13.28 -3.80 25.26
C GLY A 155 -13.02 -2.39 24.70
N ARG A 156 -11.90 -2.17 24.01
CA ARG A 156 -11.57 -0.96 23.24
C ARG A 156 -11.14 -1.26 21.80
N THR A 157 -11.26 -2.51 21.35
CA THR A 157 -10.87 -2.98 20.02
C THR A 157 -11.45 -2.08 18.93
N GLY A 158 -10.58 -1.48 18.12
CA GLY A 158 -10.96 -0.60 17.02
C GLY A 158 -11.24 0.86 17.40
N LEU A 159 -11.19 1.22 18.69
CA LEU A 159 -11.31 2.62 19.12
C LEU A 159 -9.97 3.35 18.98
N TRP A 160 -10.01 4.67 18.85
CA TRP A 160 -8.78 5.45 18.64
C TRP A 160 -8.33 6.13 19.94
N ASP A 161 -7.05 5.97 20.26
CA ASP A 161 -6.41 6.58 21.42
C ASP A 161 -5.37 7.61 20.94
N ARG A 162 -5.46 8.83 21.47
CA ARG A 162 -4.53 9.93 21.17
C ARG A 162 -3.17 9.68 21.83
N ARG A 163 -2.08 9.96 21.14
CA ARG A 163 -0.70 9.84 21.60
C ARG A 163 0.10 11.11 21.36
N PRO A 164 0.91 11.55 22.32
CA PRO A 164 1.86 12.63 22.10
C PRO A 164 2.97 12.18 21.15
N GLU A 165 3.51 13.13 20.38
CA GLU A 165 4.71 12.98 19.53
C GLU A 165 5.90 12.35 20.28
N VAL A 166 6.13 12.75 21.54
CA VAL A 166 7.23 12.25 22.39
C VAL A 166 6.72 11.41 23.56
N ALA A 167 6.23 10.21 23.29
CA ALA A 167 5.78 9.27 24.33
C ALA A 167 6.96 8.55 25.02
N ARG A 168 7.70 9.23 25.91
CA ARG A 168 8.78 8.58 26.67
C ARG A 168 8.23 7.65 27.77
N SER A 169 8.38 6.35 27.56
CA SER A 169 8.59 5.24 28.53
C SER A 169 7.46 4.25 28.91
N TRP A 170 6.16 4.57 28.87
CA TRP A 170 5.11 3.58 29.30
C TRP A 170 4.10 3.19 28.23
N SER A 171 4.25 3.72 27.02
CA SER A 171 3.34 3.46 25.92
C SER A 171 4.05 3.48 24.57
N SER A 172 5.19 2.82 24.50
CA SER A 172 5.89 2.62 23.24
C SER A 172 4.96 1.95 22.24
N VAL A 173 4.82 2.58 21.08
CA VAL A 173 4.13 2.02 19.93
C VAL A 173 5.22 1.43 19.05
N THR A 174 5.10 0.15 18.72
CA THR A 174 6.06 -0.54 17.83
C THR A 174 5.37 -1.17 16.64
N CYS A 175 4.08 -0.89 16.46
CA CYS A 175 3.28 -1.36 15.35
C CYS A 175 2.57 -0.22 14.65
N TRP A 176 2.22 -0.44 13.39
CA TRP A 176 1.48 0.47 12.55
C TRP A 176 0.67 -0.33 11.53
N THR A 177 -0.36 0.29 10.98
CA THR A 177 -1.19 -0.33 9.94
C THR A 177 -1.03 0.47 8.66
N ILE A 178 -0.56 -0.20 7.61
CA ILE A 178 -0.45 0.32 6.26
C ILE A 178 -1.75 0.04 5.48
N GLU A 179 -2.08 0.96 4.59
CA GLU A 179 -3.16 0.88 3.62
C GLU A 179 -2.59 1.15 2.22
N TRP A 180 -2.99 0.33 1.25
CA TRP A 180 -2.79 0.58 -0.18
C TRP A 180 -4.14 0.87 -0.83
N SER A 181 -4.18 1.96 -1.58
CA SER A 181 -5.38 2.47 -2.24
C SER A 181 -5.12 2.98 -3.66
N ASP A 182 -3.86 2.97 -4.11
CA ASP A 182 -3.48 3.44 -5.44
C ASP A 182 -3.93 2.47 -6.53
N ASP A 183 -4.39 3.05 -7.64
CA ASP A 183 -4.84 2.42 -8.88
C ASP A 183 -4.23 3.23 -10.03
N CYS A 184 -2.96 3.00 -10.30
CA CYS A 184 -2.17 3.84 -11.17
C CYS A 184 -2.46 3.58 -12.66
N ASN A 185 -2.87 2.35 -13.01
CA ASN A 185 -3.27 1.99 -14.37
C ASN A 185 -4.76 2.31 -14.66
N GLY A 186 -5.53 2.70 -13.64
CA GLY A 186 -6.92 3.14 -13.76
C GLY A 186 -7.88 2.02 -14.13
N ASP A 187 -7.54 0.76 -13.85
CA ASP A 187 -8.38 -0.40 -14.15
C ASP A 187 -9.48 -0.66 -13.11
N GLY A 188 -9.49 0.14 -12.03
CA GLY A 188 -10.45 0.07 -10.94
C GLY A 188 -10.08 -0.95 -9.84
N LEU A 189 -8.88 -1.52 -9.88
CA LEU A 189 -8.32 -2.38 -8.85
C LEU A 189 -7.13 -1.69 -8.19
N VAL A 190 -6.92 -1.98 -6.90
CA VAL A 190 -5.75 -1.47 -6.20
C VAL A 190 -4.51 -2.27 -6.62
N ASP A 191 -3.47 -1.53 -7.02
CA ASP A 191 -2.23 -2.03 -7.61
C ASP A 191 -1.55 -3.10 -6.76
N TYR A 192 -1.47 -2.89 -5.45
CA TYR A 192 -0.88 -3.84 -4.51
C TYR A 192 -1.48 -5.26 -4.62
N GLY A 193 -2.79 -5.35 -4.87
CA GLY A 193 -3.45 -6.64 -5.07
C GLY A 193 -3.05 -7.34 -6.36
N GLN A 194 -2.71 -6.58 -7.39
CA GLN A 194 -2.25 -7.07 -8.69
C GLN A 194 -0.77 -7.44 -8.67
N ILE A 195 0.05 -6.74 -7.89
CA ILE A 195 1.42 -7.16 -7.57
C ILE A 195 1.37 -8.53 -6.87
N LEU A 196 0.55 -8.66 -5.81
CA LEU A 196 0.44 -9.91 -5.04
C LEU A 196 -0.01 -11.12 -5.88
N ASN A 197 -0.81 -10.91 -6.92
CA ASN A 197 -1.28 -11.98 -7.79
C ASN A 197 -0.42 -12.17 -9.06
N GLY A 198 0.62 -11.35 -9.25
CA GLY A 198 1.56 -11.42 -10.37
C GLY A 198 1.05 -10.80 -11.68
N THR A 199 -0.03 -10.01 -11.64
CA THR A 199 -0.52 -9.29 -12.81
C THR A 199 0.29 -8.03 -13.07
N LEU A 200 0.83 -7.36 -12.03
CA LEU A 200 1.75 -6.24 -12.17
C LEU A 200 3.14 -6.63 -11.65
N ALA A 201 4.19 -6.12 -12.29
CA ALA A 201 5.56 -6.29 -11.83
C ALA A 201 5.92 -5.26 -10.76
N ASP A 202 6.75 -5.69 -9.81
CA ASP A 202 7.33 -4.92 -8.71
C ASP A 202 8.72 -5.52 -8.48
N GLU A 203 9.67 -5.17 -9.33
CA GLU A 203 11.01 -5.78 -9.34
C GLU A 203 11.84 -5.39 -8.11
N ASP A 204 11.69 -4.15 -7.63
CA ASP A 204 12.43 -3.65 -6.47
C ASP A 204 11.74 -4.02 -5.14
N GLY A 205 10.51 -4.50 -5.19
CA GLY A 205 9.74 -4.96 -4.05
C GLY A 205 9.27 -3.80 -3.17
N ASN A 206 9.13 -2.60 -3.72
CA ASN A 206 8.69 -1.43 -2.98
C ASN A 206 7.15 -1.35 -2.85
N GLY A 207 6.41 -2.29 -3.43
CA GLY A 207 4.94 -2.34 -3.32
C GLY A 207 4.21 -1.36 -4.25
N VAL A 208 4.92 -0.66 -5.13
CA VAL A 208 4.40 0.15 -6.24
C VAL A 208 4.70 -0.58 -7.54
N PRO A 209 3.75 -0.66 -8.50
CA PRO A 209 4.06 -1.27 -9.79
C PRO A 209 5.21 -0.55 -10.48
N ASP A 210 6.09 -1.29 -11.15
CA ASP A 210 7.25 -0.72 -11.86
C ASP A 210 6.84 0.35 -12.87
N CYS A 211 5.67 0.19 -13.50
CA CYS A 211 5.11 1.14 -14.45
C CYS A 211 4.68 2.48 -13.80
N CYS A 212 4.59 2.51 -12.47
CA CYS A 212 4.14 3.65 -11.68
C CYS A 212 5.27 4.24 -10.81
N ASP A 213 6.42 3.56 -10.74
CA ASP A 213 7.60 4.05 -10.05
C ASP A 213 8.34 5.14 -10.86
N GLN A 214 8.55 6.30 -10.23
CA GLN A 214 9.26 7.44 -10.80
C GLN A 214 10.79 7.39 -10.55
N ASN A 215 11.26 6.46 -9.71
CA ASN A 215 12.65 6.37 -9.25
C ASN A 215 13.52 5.45 -10.13
N THR A 216 12.97 4.91 -11.21
CA THR A 216 13.71 4.14 -12.20
C THR A 216 14.44 5.08 -13.17
N SER A 217 15.76 5.20 -12.98
CA SER A 217 16.62 5.92 -13.93
C SER A 217 16.87 5.05 -15.17
N LEU A 218 16.01 5.11 -16.19
CA LEU A 218 16.24 4.32 -17.39
C LEU A 218 16.19 5.14 -18.71
N PRO A 219 17.08 4.80 -19.66
CA PRO A 219 17.26 5.50 -20.93
C PRO A 219 16.07 5.23 -21.88
N PRO A 220 15.90 6.03 -22.95
CA PRO A 220 14.75 5.89 -23.82
C PRO A 220 14.82 4.57 -24.59
N ILE A 221 13.89 3.64 -24.37
CA ILE A 221 13.79 2.40 -25.15
C ILE A 221 12.41 2.35 -25.82
N HIS A 222 12.44 2.03 -27.11
CA HIS A 222 11.46 2.28 -28.16
C HIS A 222 10.11 1.52 -28.06
N VAL A 223 9.76 0.93 -26.92
CA VAL A 223 8.57 0.06 -26.77
C VAL A 223 7.38 0.78 -26.11
N ASP A 224 7.65 1.74 -25.21
CA ASP A 224 6.64 2.68 -24.72
C ASP A 224 6.34 3.69 -25.85
N LEU A 225 5.15 3.55 -26.45
CA LEU A 225 4.76 4.29 -27.64
C LEU A 225 4.06 5.60 -27.30
N ASN A 226 3.43 5.68 -26.12
CA ASN A 226 2.65 6.82 -25.66
C ASN A 226 3.40 7.72 -24.64
N ASN A 227 4.58 7.29 -24.20
CA ASN A 227 5.47 7.90 -23.20
C ASN A 227 4.88 8.02 -21.79
N ASP A 228 3.98 7.11 -21.37
CA ASP A 228 3.43 7.09 -20.02
C ASP A 228 4.26 6.28 -19.02
N ARG A 229 5.37 5.68 -19.48
CA ARG A 229 6.29 4.82 -18.73
C ARG A 229 5.71 3.46 -18.32
N CYS A 230 4.55 3.11 -18.86
CA CYS A 230 3.97 1.77 -18.79
C CYS A 230 4.26 1.03 -20.11
N ILE A 231 4.27 -0.30 -20.09
CA ILE A 231 4.17 -1.13 -21.29
C ILE A 231 2.89 -1.94 -21.16
N ASP A 232 1.81 -1.47 -21.79
CA ASP A 232 0.47 -1.99 -21.56
C ASP A 232 -0.42 -2.08 -22.82
N GLU A 233 -1.74 -2.16 -22.61
CA GLU A 233 -2.71 -2.24 -23.69
C GLU A 233 -2.71 -1.04 -24.64
N GLU A 234 -2.32 0.14 -24.19
CA GLU A 234 -2.25 1.33 -25.02
C GLU A 234 -1.06 1.25 -25.98
N ASP A 235 0.09 0.73 -25.56
CA ASP A 235 1.24 0.46 -26.44
C ASP A 235 0.93 -0.62 -27.47
N LEU A 236 0.20 -1.66 -27.04
CA LEU A 236 -0.28 -2.69 -27.95
C LEU A 236 -1.24 -2.11 -28.98
N LYS A 237 -2.19 -1.27 -28.56
CA LYS A 237 -3.12 -0.59 -29.49
C LYS A 237 -2.37 0.27 -30.48
N GLN A 238 -1.36 1.04 -30.05
CA GLN A 238 -0.55 1.86 -30.94
C GLN A 238 0.19 1.01 -31.99
N THR A 239 0.67 -0.18 -31.60
CA THR A 239 1.31 -1.14 -32.52
C THR A 239 0.28 -1.71 -33.50
N LEU A 240 -0.87 -2.19 -33.00
CA LEU A 240 -1.93 -2.79 -33.80
C LEU A 240 -2.60 -1.80 -34.76
N LEU A 241 -2.76 -0.53 -34.39
CA LEU A 241 -3.30 0.52 -35.26
C LEU A 241 -2.43 0.78 -36.50
N ARG A 242 -1.14 0.44 -36.44
CA ARG A 242 -0.19 0.56 -37.55
C ARG A 242 0.21 -0.76 -38.19
N PHE A 243 -0.38 -1.88 -37.76
CA PHE A 243 -0.06 -3.20 -38.28
C PHE A 243 -0.14 -3.27 -39.82
N GLY A 244 0.92 -3.79 -40.44
CA GLY A 244 1.11 -3.90 -41.89
C GLY A 244 1.49 -2.60 -42.60
N ARG A 245 1.70 -1.48 -41.88
CA ARG A 245 2.19 -0.24 -42.48
C ARG A 245 3.69 -0.30 -42.67
N LYS A 246 4.15 0.16 -43.84
CA LYS A 246 5.57 0.37 -44.13
C LYS A 246 6.00 1.76 -43.71
N GLY A 247 7.21 1.85 -43.16
CA GLY A 247 7.86 3.10 -42.82
C GLY A 247 8.24 3.20 -41.34
N TRP A 248 9.25 4.02 -41.09
CA TRP A 248 9.89 4.22 -39.80
C TRP A 248 8.98 5.08 -38.93
N GLY A 249 8.29 4.47 -37.98
CA GLY A 249 7.42 5.15 -37.01
C GLY A 249 7.60 4.54 -35.63
N ARG A 250 7.04 5.17 -34.59
CA ARG A 250 7.14 4.64 -33.22
C ARG A 250 6.69 3.18 -33.09
N SER A 251 5.69 2.76 -33.88
CA SER A 251 5.16 1.39 -33.92
C SER A 251 6.05 0.37 -34.67
N ASP A 252 7.11 0.80 -35.34
CA ASP A 252 8.15 -0.07 -35.93
C ASP A 252 9.29 -0.13 -34.89
N ILE A 253 9.12 -1.03 -33.93
CA ILE A 253 9.88 -1.12 -32.69
C ILE A 253 11.24 -1.76 -32.97
N ASN A 254 11.29 -2.77 -33.85
CA ASN A 254 12.52 -3.43 -34.25
C ASN A 254 13.32 -2.65 -35.33
N ASN A 255 12.75 -1.58 -35.89
CA ASN A 255 13.29 -0.75 -36.97
C ASN A 255 13.63 -1.53 -38.25
N ASP A 256 12.84 -2.54 -38.61
CA ASP A 256 12.99 -3.29 -39.86
C ASP A 256 12.24 -2.65 -41.05
N GLY A 257 11.49 -1.58 -40.79
CA GLY A 257 10.77 -0.78 -41.77
C GLY A 257 9.33 -1.22 -42.03
N ILE A 258 8.79 -2.18 -41.27
CA ILE A 258 7.39 -2.58 -41.29
C ILE A 258 6.88 -2.79 -39.86
N THR A 259 5.66 -2.32 -39.55
CA THR A 259 5.00 -2.72 -38.30
C THR A 259 4.34 -4.08 -38.48
N ASP A 260 4.88 -5.15 -37.90
CA ASP A 260 4.33 -6.51 -38.03
C ASP A 260 4.28 -7.31 -36.72
N VAL A 261 4.27 -8.65 -36.82
CA VAL A 261 4.14 -9.52 -35.65
C VAL A 261 5.38 -9.44 -34.75
N ASP A 262 6.55 -9.14 -35.30
CA ASP A 262 7.78 -9.04 -34.53
C ASP A 262 7.73 -7.82 -33.60
N ASP A 263 7.12 -6.71 -34.02
CA ASP A 263 6.88 -5.55 -33.15
C ASP A 263 5.85 -5.86 -32.06
N VAL A 264 4.75 -6.55 -32.41
CA VAL A 264 3.74 -6.98 -31.43
C VAL A 264 4.37 -7.89 -30.37
N LEU A 265 5.25 -8.81 -30.80
CA LEU A 265 5.98 -9.69 -29.89
C LEU A 265 6.96 -8.91 -29.01
N LEU A 266 7.54 -7.80 -29.48
CA LEU A 266 8.38 -6.95 -28.64
C LEU A 266 7.58 -6.27 -27.53
N VAL A 267 6.40 -5.71 -27.82
CA VAL A 267 5.50 -5.15 -26.79
C VAL A 267 5.11 -6.24 -25.78
N LEU A 268 4.67 -7.41 -26.26
CA LEU A 268 4.26 -8.52 -25.39
C LEU A 268 5.43 -9.13 -24.61
N SER A 269 6.66 -9.11 -25.15
CA SER A 269 7.85 -9.60 -24.44
C SER A 269 8.26 -8.70 -23.30
N LYS A 270 7.82 -7.44 -23.31
CA LYS A 270 8.05 -6.43 -22.29
C LYS A 270 6.79 -6.07 -21.53
N TRP A 271 5.75 -6.91 -21.64
CA TRP A 271 4.47 -6.67 -21.00
C TRP A 271 4.64 -6.60 -19.48
N ASN A 272 4.27 -5.47 -18.89
CA ASN A 272 4.49 -5.18 -17.48
C ASN A 272 5.97 -5.25 -17.04
N GLU A 273 6.95 -5.26 -17.96
CA GLU A 273 8.37 -5.18 -17.61
C GLU A 273 8.83 -3.72 -17.52
N LYS A 274 9.85 -3.50 -16.70
CA LYS A 274 10.60 -2.25 -16.60
C LYS A 274 11.03 -1.69 -17.96
N LEU A 275 10.96 -0.37 -18.12
CA LEU A 275 11.84 0.39 -19.00
C LEU A 275 13.05 0.88 -18.25
#